data_AF-A0A416XK27-F1
#
_entry.id   AF-A0A416XK27-F1
#
_cell.length_a   1.000
_cell.length_b   1.000
_cell.length_c   1.000
_cell.angle_alpha   90.00
_cell.angle_beta   90.00
_cell.angle_gamma   90.00
#
_symmetry.space_group_name_H-M   'P 1'
#
loop_
_entity.id
_entity.type
_entity.pdbx_description
1 polymer ?
#
loop_
_entity_poly.entity_id
_entity_poly.type
_entity_poly.pdbx_seq_one_letter_code
_entity_poly.pdbx_strand_id
1 'polypeptide(L)'
;MKKECSIIRDMLPLYFENMVSEDTAEFVKKHIENCPDCAAELKAMKSGKEISETEPSKRESDAKVITAVKKKIAKKIVKTVAVVCLAFAGLLSAVLLYTGIGHPVTRDNISLSTKTESGYNYIILETEAGKSLFFDSKTEDIVNDKNEICGQKITLYNLQYHNNFSQKNNLISWGSPTNTKAKYMELVVELGNDTLRISNAE
;
A
#
# COMPACT_ATOMS: atom_id res chain seq x y z
N MET A 1 35.61 3.59 78.29
CA MET A 1 36.21 4.89 77.91
C MET A 1 35.21 5.63 77.01
N LYS A 2 34.56 6.70 77.48
CA LYS A 2 33.48 7.37 76.71
C LYS A 2 33.98 8.24 75.56
N LYS A 3 35.16 8.86 75.70
CA LYS A 3 35.72 9.75 74.65
C LYS A 3 36.17 8.98 73.41
N GLU A 4 36.80 7.82 73.60
CA GLU A 4 37.25 6.97 72.49
C GLU A 4 36.07 6.44 71.68
N CYS A 5 34.99 6.02 72.34
CA CYS A 5 33.77 5.58 71.63
C CYS A 5 33.23 6.69 70.71
N SER A 6 33.21 7.95 71.17
CA SER A 6 32.75 9.08 70.35
C SER A 6 33.59 9.23 69.07
N ILE A 7 34.91 9.17 69.19
CA ILE A 7 35.84 9.30 68.05
C ILE A 7 35.66 8.12 67.09
N ILE A 8 35.53 6.91 67.61
CA ILE A 8 35.34 5.71 66.80
C ILE A 8 34.02 5.79 66.02
N ARG A 9 32.93 6.22 66.65
CA ARG A 9 31.62 6.36 65.99
C ARG A 9 31.64 7.36 64.85
N ASP A 10 32.38 8.47 64.99
CA ASP A 10 32.56 9.44 63.91
C ASP A 10 33.35 8.86 62.73
N MET A 11 34.26 7.92 62.99
CA MET A 11 35.08 7.24 61.98
C MET A 11 34.42 5.97 61.41
N LEU A 12 33.40 5.40 62.07
CA LEU A 12 32.73 4.16 61.65
C LEU A 12 32.22 4.19 60.21
N PRO A 13 31.60 5.29 59.70
CA PRO A 13 31.16 5.34 58.30
C PRO A 13 32.33 5.20 57.31
N LEU A 14 33.44 5.91 57.57
CA LEU A 14 34.63 5.87 56.71
C LEU A 14 35.35 4.52 56.80
N TYR A 15 35.39 3.93 58.00
CA TYR A 15 35.92 2.58 58.22
C TYR A 15 35.07 1.53 57.48
N PHE A 16 33.74 1.66 57.54
CA PHE A 16 32.81 0.77 56.86
C PHE A 16 32.97 0.81 55.33
N GLU A 17 33.34 1.96 54.78
CA GLU A 17 33.61 2.15 53.34
C GLU A 17 35.08 1.85 52.95
N ASN A 18 35.91 1.38 53.89
CA ASN A 18 37.36 1.17 53.72
C ASN A 18 38.12 2.42 53.21
N MET A 19 37.70 3.61 53.63
CA MET A 19 38.30 4.90 53.24
C MET A 19 39.21 5.51 54.31
N VAL A 20 39.65 4.71 55.28
CA VAL A 20 40.61 5.11 56.31
C VAL A 20 41.99 4.51 56.03
N SER A 21 43.06 5.12 56.55
CA SER A 21 44.40 4.53 56.45
C SER A 21 44.48 3.21 57.21
N GLU A 22 45.45 2.35 56.85
CA GLU A 22 45.64 1.03 57.45
C GLU A 22 45.88 1.11 58.97
N ASP A 23 46.70 2.06 59.42
CA ASP A 23 46.93 2.34 60.85
C ASP A 23 45.64 2.71 61.60
N THR A 24 44.78 3.50 60.95
CA THR A 24 43.48 3.92 61.52
C THR A 24 42.50 2.74 61.55
N ALA A 25 42.51 1.90 60.51
CA ALA A 25 41.69 0.70 60.43
C ALA A 25 42.03 -0.31 61.54
N GLU A 26 43.32 -0.52 61.80
CA GLU A 26 43.77 -1.43 62.87
C GLU A 26 43.36 -0.92 64.26
N PHE A 27 43.48 0.39 64.49
CA PHE A 27 43.03 1.02 65.73
C PHE A 27 41.53 0.87 65.95
N VAL A 28 40.71 1.18 64.93
CA VAL A 28 39.26 1.05 64.98
C VAL A 28 38.85 -0.42 65.21
N LYS A 29 39.51 -1.36 64.54
CA LYS A 29 39.26 -2.80 64.70
C LYS A 29 39.52 -3.27 66.13
N LYS A 30 40.68 -2.94 66.71
CA LYS A 30 41.03 -3.30 68.10
C LYS A 30 40.02 -2.75 69.11
N HIS A 31 39.46 -1.56 68.86
CA HIS A 31 38.43 -0.98 69.71
C HIS A 31 37.09 -1.72 69.60
N ILE A 32 36.64 -2.03 68.38
CA ILE A 32 35.38 -2.73 68.13
C ILE A 32 35.37 -4.14 68.73
N GLU A 33 36.51 -4.84 68.69
CA GLU A 33 36.67 -6.17 69.31
C GLU A 33 36.47 -6.15 70.83
N ASN A 34 36.77 -5.01 71.47
CA ASN A 34 36.69 -4.85 72.93
C ASN A 34 35.52 -3.95 73.39
N CYS A 35 34.71 -3.43 72.46
CA CYS A 35 33.59 -2.53 72.77
C CYS A 35 32.30 -2.98 72.06
N PRO A 36 31.34 -3.60 72.78
CA PRO A 36 30.12 -4.13 72.18
C PRO A 36 29.20 -3.05 71.61
N ASP A 37 29.21 -1.84 72.18
CA ASP A 37 28.39 -0.73 71.70
C ASP A 37 28.83 -0.26 70.30
N CYS A 38 30.13 -0.09 70.08
CA CYS A 38 30.68 0.29 68.77
C CYS A 38 30.54 -0.85 67.74
N ALA A 39 30.61 -2.12 68.17
CA ALA A 39 30.35 -3.27 67.31
C ALA A 39 28.89 -3.35 66.84
N ALA A 40 27.94 -3.03 67.72
CA ALA A 40 26.52 -2.99 67.39
C ALA A 40 26.21 -1.91 66.34
N GLU A 41 26.83 -0.73 66.45
CA GLU A 41 26.66 0.35 65.47
C GLU A 41 27.21 0.01 64.09
N LEU A 42 28.41 -0.61 64.02
CA LEU A 42 28.95 -1.10 62.75
C LEU A 42 28.03 -2.17 62.12
N LYS A 43 27.43 -3.04 62.93
CA LYS A 43 26.49 -4.06 62.46
C LYS A 43 25.19 -3.44 61.94
N ALA A 44 24.68 -2.40 62.60
CA ALA A 44 23.51 -1.65 62.13
C ALA A 44 23.76 -0.98 60.77
N MET A 45 24.96 -0.41 60.55
CA MET A 45 25.35 0.14 59.24
C MET A 45 25.43 -0.93 58.15
N LYS A 46 25.98 -2.11 58.47
CA LYS A 46 25.99 -3.28 57.55
C LYS A 46 24.59 -3.73 57.15
N SER A 47 23.68 -3.85 58.13
CA SER A 47 22.29 -4.24 57.87
C SER A 47 21.49 -3.16 57.12
N GLY A 48 21.84 -1.88 57.28
CA GLY A 48 21.25 -0.79 56.48
C GLY A 48 21.66 -0.81 55.02
N LYS A 49 22.90 -1.22 54.70
CA LYS A 49 23.43 -1.28 53.32
C LYS A 49 22.86 -2.45 52.51
N GLU A 50 22.52 -3.57 53.14
CA GLU A 50 21.85 -4.71 52.48
C GLU A 50 20.50 -4.33 51.83
N ILE A 51 19.87 -3.25 52.31
CA ILE A 51 18.58 -2.76 51.77
C ILE A 51 18.81 -1.89 50.51
N SER A 52 19.98 -1.28 50.33
CA SER A 52 20.26 -0.36 49.22
C SER A 52 20.94 -0.97 47.99
N GLU A 53 21.52 -2.17 48.09
CA GLU A 53 22.19 -2.84 46.94
C GLU A 53 21.28 -3.80 46.15
N THR A 54 20.00 -3.91 46.52
CA THR A 54 19.02 -4.75 45.80
C THR A 54 17.98 -3.92 45.05
N GLU A 55 18.41 -3.02 44.16
CA GLU A 55 17.54 -2.56 43.05
C GLU A 55 18.12 -2.88 41.65
N PRO A 56 18.16 -4.17 41.24
CA PRO A 56 18.04 -4.56 39.85
C PRO A 56 16.58 -4.83 39.43
N SER A 57 15.66 -5.05 40.39
CA SER A 57 14.35 -5.67 40.10
C SER A 57 13.30 -4.75 39.45
N LYS A 58 13.37 -3.43 39.64
CA LYS A 58 12.41 -2.49 39.02
C LYS A 58 12.68 -2.19 37.54
N ARG A 59 13.93 -2.24 37.08
CA ARG A 59 14.26 -1.96 35.67
C ARG A 59 13.88 -3.13 34.75
N GLU A 60 13.94 -4.36 35.24
CA GLU A 60 13.53 -5.55 34.48
C GLU A 60 11.99 -5.66 34.34
N SER A 61 11.22 -5.24 35.35
CA SER A 61 9.75 -5.25 35.30
C SER A 61 9.21 -4.19 34.33
N ASP A 62 9.78 -2.98 34.33
CA ASP A 62 9.32 -1.90 33.44
C ASP A 62 9.64 -2.20 31.97
N ALA A 63 10.81 -2.79 31.68
CA ALA A 63 11.16 -3.23 30.33
C ALA A 63 10.22 -4.32 29.79
N LYS A 64 9.83 -5.29 30.65
CA LYS A 64 8.86 -6.35 30.32
C LYS A 64 7.44 -5.80 30.10
N VAL A 65 7.02 -4.82 30.90
CA VAL A 65 5.72 -4.15 30.72
C VAL A 65 5.68 -3.34 29.43
N ILE A 66 6.73 -2.55 29.13
CA ILE A 66 6.82 -1.75 27.91
C ILE A 66 6.84 -2.64 26.66
N THR A 67 7.58 -3.76 26.67
CA THR A 67 7.58 -4.72 25.55
C THR A 67 6.24 -5.43 25.39
N ALA A 68 5.55 -5.78 26.48
CA ALA A 68 4.21 -6.35 26.42
C ALA A 68 3.17 -5.37 25.85
N VAL A 69 3.23 -4.09 26.23
CA VAL A 69 2.37 -3.02 25.69
C VAL A 69 2.67 -2.79 24.21
N LYS A 70 3.95 -2.66 23.82
CA LYS A 70 4.37 -2.54 22.41
C LYS A 70 3.88 -3.73 21.58
N LYS A 71 3.97 -4.96 22.09
CA LYS A 71 3.48 -6.16 21.40
C LYS A 71 1.96 -6.18 21.25
N LYS A 72 1.21 -5.71 22.25
CA LYS A 72 -0.26 -5.54 22.16
C LYS A 72 -0.66 -4.49 21.13
N ILE A 73 0.04 -3.35 21.10
CA ILE A 73 -0.19 -2.28 20.11
C ILE A 73 0.17 -2.77 18.70
N ALA A 74 1.34 -3.38 18.53
CA ALA A 74 1.77 -3.94 17.25
C ALA A 74 0.78 -4.99 16.72
N LYS A 75 0.27 -5.88 17.58
CA LYS A 75 -0.74 -6.88 17.19
C LYS A 75 -2.06 -6.23 16.76
N LYS A 76 -2.47 -5.12 17.39
CA LYS A 76 -3.63 -4.34 16.95
C LYS A 76 -3.38 -3.67 15.60
N ILE A 77 -2.24 -3.03 15.41
CA ILE A 77 -1.87 -2.38 14.15
C ILE A 77 -1.80 -3.40 13.01
N VAL A 78 -1.12 -4.53 13.20
CA VAL A 78 -1.03 -5.59 12.20
C VAL A 78 -2.42 -6.12 11.84
N LYS A 79 -3.31 -6.31 12.82
CA LYS A 79 -4.69 -6.73 12.55
C LYS A 79 -5.45 -5.66 11.74
N THR A 80 -5.35 -4.39 12.09
CA THR A 80 -6.00 -3.29 11.36
C THR A 80 -5.46 -3.18 9.94
N VAL A 81 -4.14 -3.18 9.77
CA VAL A 81 -3.49 -3.13 8.45
C VAL A 81 -3.90 -4.34 7.61
N ALA A 82 -3.91 -5.54 8.18
CA ALA A 82 -4.37 -6.73 7.46
C ALA A 82 -5.82 -6.60 6.97
N VAL A 83 -6.73 -6.06 7.79
CA VAL A 83 -8.12 -5.82 7.39
C VAL A 83 -8.21 -4.78 6.26
N VAL A 84 -7.46 -3.67 6.35
CA VAL A 84 -7.44 -2.65 5.29
C VAL A 84 -6.84 -3.21 3.99
N CYS A 85 -5.75 -3.96 4.06
CA CYS A 85 -5.14 -4.61 2.91
C CYS A 85 -6.09 -5.61 2.26
N LEU A 86 -6.82 -6.41 3.04
CA LEU A 86 -7.83 -7.33 2.52
C LEU A 86 -8.98 -6.60 1.83
N ALA A 87 -9.49 -5.51 2.43
CA ALA A 87 -10.53 -4.69 1.81
C ALA A 87 -10.03 -4.07 0.48
N PHE A 88 -8.81 -3.56 0.46
CA PHE A 88 -8.21 -2.97 -0.73
C PHE A 88 -7.97 -4.00 -1.83
N ALA A 89 -7.47 -5.19 -1.47
CA ALA A 89 -7.29 -6.31 -2.40
C ALA A 89 -8.64 -6.76 -3.00
N GLY A 90 -9.70 -6.81 -2.18
CA GLY A 90 -11.05 -7.10 -2.64
C GLY A 90 -11.56 -6.06 -3.63
N LEU A 91 -11.41 -4.76 -3.32
CA LEU A 91 -11.80 -3.67 -4.21
C LEU A 91 -11.03 -3.71 -5.53
N LEU A 92 -9.70 -3.88 -5.46
CA LEU A 92 -8.84 -3.95 -6.64
C LEU A 92 -9.22 -5.15 -7.52
N SER A 93 -9.49 -6.31 -6.91
CA SER A 93 -9.96 -7.50 -7.63
C SER A 93 -11.30 -7.23 -8.32
N ALA A 94 -12.25 -6.59 -7.65
CA ALA A 94 -13.54 -6.24 -8.26
C ALA A 94 -13.37 -5.29 -9.46
N VAL A 95 -12.49 -4.28 -9.35
CA VAL A 95 -12.16 -3.37 -10.45
C VAL A 95 -11.55 -4.12 -11.63
N LEU A 96 -10.57 -4.99 -11.37
CA LEU A 96 -9.92 -5.78 -12.43
C LEU A 96 -10.89 -6.73 -13.13
N LEU A 97 -11.82 -7.34 -12.40
CA LEU A 97 -12.86 -8.18 -13.00
C LEU A 97 -13.84 -7.35 -13.82
N TYR A 98 -14.24 -6.18 -13.33
CA TYR A 98 -15.16 -5.29 -14.04
C TYR A 98 -14.60 -4.80 -15.37
N THR A 99 -13.33 -4.39 -15.41
CA THR A 99 -12.68 -3.86 -16.63
C THR A 99 -12.01 -4.94 -17.49
N GLY A 100 -11.64 -6.07 -16.90
CA GLY A 100 -10.83 -7.11 -17.56
C GLY A 100 -11.63 -8.12 -18.38
N ILE A 101 -12.94 -8.27 -18.13
CA ILE A 101 -13.78 -9.25 -18.83
C ILE A 101 -14.36 -8.62 -20.09
N GLY A 102 -14.00 -9.17 -21.26
CA GLY A 102 -14.58 -8.80 -22.55
C GLY A 102 -15.98 -9.39 -22.73
N HIS A 103 -16.91 -8.59 -23.24
CA HIS A 103 -18.29 -8.97 -23.50
C HIS A 103 -18.58 -8.85 -25.00
N PRO A 104 -19.34 -9.77 -25.60
CA PRO A 104 -19.69 -9.70 -27.01
C PRO A 104 -20.55 -8.45 -27.29
N VAL A 105 -20.27 -7.80 -28.42
CA VAL A 105 -21.01 -6.62 -28.86
C VAL A 105 -22.27 -7.04 -29.60
N THR A 106 -23.41 -6.42 -29.27
CA THR A 106 -24.66 -6.53 -30.03
C THR A 106 -25.00 -5.22 -30.73
N ARG A 107 -26.01 -5.26 -31.62
CA ARG A 107 -26.48 -4.08 -32.36
C ARG A 107 -26.85 -2.92 -31.44
N ASP A 108 -27.49 -3.20 -30.32
CA ASP A 108 -27.93 -2.17 -29.37
C ASP A 108 -26.77 -1.50 -28.62
N ASN A 109 -25.57 -2.08 -28.63
CA ASN A 109 -24.41 -1.52 -27.93
C ASN A 109 -23.63 -0.51 -28.76
N ILE A 110 -23.92 -0.40 -30.06
CA ILE A 110 -23.18 0.45 -31.00
C ILE A 110 -24.12 1.23 -31.90
N SER A 111 -23.69 2.43 -32.29
CA SER A 111 -24.40 3.27 -33.25
C SER A 111 -23.48 3.56 -34.43
N LEU A 112 -24.01 3.40 -35.64
CA LEU A 112 -23.34 3.76 -36.88
C LEU A 112 -24.02 4.98 -37.48
N SER A 113 -23.23 5.99 -37.83
CA SER A 113 -23.73 7.20 -38.47
C SER A 113 -22.73 7.74 -39.48
N THR A 114 -23.19 8.64 -40.35
CA THR A 114 -22.32 9.40 -41.26
C THR A 114 -22.35 10.88 -40.91
N LYS A 115 -21.21 11.55 -41.11
CA LYS A 115 -21.09 12.99 -40.92
C LYS A 115 -20.21 13.59 -42.00
N THR A 116 -20.64 14.69 -42.61
CA THR A 116 -19.83 15.47 -43.56
C THR A 116 -19.34 16.75 -42.90
N GLU A 117 -18.02 16.95 -42.85
CA GLU A 117 -17.43 18.13 -42.23
C GLU A 117 -16.10 18.49 -42.92
N SER A 118 -15.87 19.77 -43.17
CA SER A 118 -14.60 20.30 -43.71
C SER A 118 -14.11 19.61 -45.01
N GLY A 119 -15.03 19.19 -45.89
CA GLY A 119 -14.68 18.50 -47.14
C GLY A 119 -14.33 17.02 -46.99
N TYR A 120 -14.77 16.39 -45.89
CA TYR A 120 -14.64 14.96 -45.65
C TYR A 120 -15.99 14.33 -45.29
N ASN A 121 -16.22 13.12 -45.78
CA ASN A 121 -17.29 12.24 -45.33
C ASN A 121 -16.71 11.25 -44.32
N TYR A 122 -17.29 11.21 -43.13
CA TYR A 122 -16.91 10.32 -42.04
C TYR A 122 -17.99 9.26 -41.84
N ILE A 123 -17.57 8.01 -41.74
CA ILE A 123 -18.36 6.96 -41.10
C ILE A 123 -17.94 6.93 -39.64
N ILE A 124 -18.91 7.00 -38.74
CA ILE A 124 -18.72 7.10 -37.30
C ILE A 124 -19.33 5.86 -36.65
N LEU A 125 -18.52 5.17 -35.85
CA LEU A 125 -18.93 4.13 -34.92
C LEU A 125 -18.84 4.67 -33.50
N GLU A 126 -19.99 4.71 -32.83
CA GLU A 126 -20.12 5.17 -31.46
C GLU A 126 -20.50 4.01 -30.53
N THR A 127 -19.94 4.02 -29.33
CA THR A 127 -20.24 3.05 -28.26
C THR A 127 -20.62 3.80 -27.00
N GLU A 128 -21.46 3.18 -26.15
CA GLU A 128 -21.91 3.79 -24.90
C GLU A 128 -20.74 4.22 -23.99
N ALA A 129 -20.95 5.28 -23.21
CA ALA A 129 -20.01 5.69 -22.17
C ALA A 129 -19.68 4.53 -21.22
N GLY A 130 -18.44 4.48 -20.76
CA GLY A 130 -17.98 3.41 -19.88
C GLY A 130 -17.63 2.10 -20.61
N LYS A 131 -17.65 2.04 -21.94
CA LYS A 131 -17.28 0.83 -22.72
C LYS A 131 -16.15 1.09 -23.68
N SER A 132 -15.07 0.31 -23.62
CA SER A 132 -13.97 0.32 -24.57
C SER A 132 -14.19 -0.78 -25.61
N LEU A 133 -14.21 -0.44 -26.89
CA LEU A 133 -14.42 -1.38 -27.98
C LEU A 133 -13.08 -1.96 -28.47
N PHE A 134 -13.05 -3.28 -28.65
CA PHE A 134 -11.96 -4.06 -29.21
C PHE A 134 -12.50 -4.87 -30.38
N PHE A 135 -11.74 -4.96 -31.46
CA PHE A 135 -12.15 -5.67 -32.67
C PHE A 135 -10.94 -5.99 -33.52
N ASP A 136 -11.08 -7.04 -34.32
CA ASP A 136 -10.21 -7.29 -35.46
C ASP A 136 -10.77 -6.57 -36.68
N SER A 137 -9.89 -6.22 -37.62
CA SER A 137 -10.30 -5.56 -38.85
C SER A 137 -9.61 -6.15 -40.06
N LYS A 138 -10.32 -6.15 -41.19
CA LYS A 138 -9.80 -6.46 -42.52
C LYS A 138 -10.20 -5.34 -43.47
N THR A 139 -9.24 -4.88 -44.27
CA THR A 139 -9.49 -3.90 -45.33
C THR A 139 -9.27 -4.56 -46.69
N GLU A 140 -10.23 -4.37 -47.59
CA GLU A 140 -10.20 -4.90 -48.95
C GLU A 140 -10.45 -3.75 -49.94
N ASP A 141 -9.69 -3.73 -51.04
CA ASP A 141 -9.96 -2.79 -52.12
C ASP A 141 -11.20 -3.26 -52.90
N ILE A 142 -12.04 -2.30 -53.27
CA ILE A 142 -13.20 -2.53 -54.14
C ILE A 142 -12.78 -2.10 -55.54
N VAL A 143 -12.99 -2.97 -56.51
CA VAL A 143 -12.67 -2.73 -57.92
C VAL A 143 -13.94 -2.57 -58.74
N ASN A 144 -13.90 -1.69 -59.74
CA ASN A 144 -14.99 -1.51 -60.71
C ASN A 144 -14.92 -2.56 -61.83
N ASP A 145 -15.87 -2.53 -62.77
CA ASP A 145 -15.92 -3.45 -63.92
C ASP A 145 -14.69 -3.37 -64.86
N LYS A 146 -13.89 -2.31 -64.74
CA LYS A 146 -12.64 -2.09 -65.47
C LYS A 146 -11.40 -2.57 -64.69
N ASN A 147 -11.60 -3.22 -63.54
CA ASN A 147 -10.55 -3.69 -62.64
C ASN A 147 -9.71 -2.56 -62.01
N GLU A 148 -10.29 -1.36 -61.90
CA GLU A 148 -9.69 -0.19 -61.26
C GLU A 148 -10.21 -0.06 -59.82
N ILE A 149 -9.32 0.27 -58.87
CA ILE A 149 -9.71 0.46 -57.47
C ILE A 149 -10.61 1.69 -57.33
N CYS A 150 -11.89 1.47 -57.05
CA CYS A 150 -12.91 2.50 -56.88
C CYS A 150 -13.29 2.74 -55.41
N GLY A 151 -12.89 1.86 -54.49
CA GLY A 151 -13.26 1.98 -53.08
C GLY A 151 -12.46 1.11 -52.13
N GLN A 152 -12.84 1.15 -50.86
CA GLN A 152 -12.36 0.28 -49.79
C GLN A 152 -13.52 -0.23 -48.95
N LYS A 153 -13.49 -1.52 -48.64
CA LYS A 153 -14.37 -2.18 -47.69
C LYS A 153 -13.59 -2.47 -46.43
N ILE A 154 -14.03 -1.94 -45.30
CA ILE A 154 -13.49 -2.22 -43.98
C ILE A 154 -14.48 -3.17 -43.28
N THR A 155 -14.03 -4.35 -42.91
CA THR A 155 -14.83 -5.32 -42.15
C THR A 155 -14.29 -5.41 -40.74
N LEU A 156 -15.12 -5.11 -39.74
CA LEU A 156 -14.84 -5.31 -38.33
C LEU A 156 -15.46 -6.63 -37.88
N TYR A 157 -14.70 -7.45 -37.17
CA TYR A 157 -15.15 -8.75 -36.67
C TYR A 157 -14.53 -9.02 -35.28
N ASN A 158 -14.98 -10.09 -34.61
CA ASN A 158 -14.59 -10.41 -33.22
C ASN A 158 -14.78 -9.25 -32.24
N LEU A 159 -15.85 -8.47 -32.42
CA LEU A 159 -16.10 -7.28 -31.60
C LEU A 159 -16.40 -7.65 -30.14
N GLN A 160 -15.64 -7.05 -29.22
CA GLN A 160 -15.83 -7.16 -27.78
C GLN A 160 -15.75 -5.79 -27.13
N TYR A 161 -16.52 -5.55 -26.08
CA TYR A 161 -16.30 -4.39 -25.23
C TYR A 161 -15.81 -4.81 -23.84
N HIS A 162 -14.98 -3.94 -23.26
CA HIS A 162 -14.60 -4.01 -21.86
C HIS A 162 -15.16 -2.79 -21.14
N ASN A 163 -15.56 -2.95 -19.88
CA ASN A 163 -15.98 -1.78 -19.12
C ASN A 163 -14.77 -0.90 -18.78
N ASN A 164 -15.00 0.40 -18.71
CA ASN A 164 -14.06 1.40 -18.27
C ASN A 164 -14.80 2.47 -17.43
N PHE A 165 -14.06 3.43 -16.91
CA PHE A 165 -14.61 4.49 -16.04
C PHE A 165 -14.82 5.83 -16.77
N SER A 166 -14.75 5.84 -18.11
CA SER A 166 -14.96 7.04 -18.92
C SER A 166 -16.43 7.45 -18.91
N GLN A 167 -16.68 8.73 -18.64
CA GLN A 167 -18.02 9.32 -18.73
C GLN A 167 -18.39 9.77 -20.16
N LYS A 168 -17.46 9.64 -21.11
CA LYS A 168 -17.68 10.00 -22.52
C LYS A 168 -17.88 8.75 -23.35
N ASN A 169 -18.76 8.86 -24.34
CA ASN A 169 -18.92 7.86 -25.39
C ASN A 169 -17.58 7.71 -26.14
N ASN A 170 -17.26 6.48 -26.54
CA ASN A 170 -16.10 6.24 -27.39
C ASN A 170 -16.53 6.30 -28.86
N LEU A 171 -15.78 7.08 -29.63
CA LEU A 171 -16.05 7.39 -31.02
C LEU A 171 -14.87 6.94 -31.88
N ILE A 172 -15.15 6.18 -32.93
CA ILE A 172 -14.18 5.81 -33.95
C ILE A 172 -14.73 6.31 -35.28
N SER A 173 -13.91 7.01 -36.06
CA SER A 173 -14.33 7.58 -37.32
C SER A 173 -13.37 7.24 -38.46
N TRP A 174 -13.91 6.85 -39.60
CA TRP A 174 -13.17 6.66 -40.85
C TRP A 174 -13.60 7.73 -41.85
N GLY A 175 -12.64 8.54 -42.28
CA GLY A 175 -12.88 9.69 -43.16
C GLY A 175 -12.37 9.47 -44.58
N SER A 176 -13.13 9.96 -45.55
CA SER A 176 -12.73 10.04 -46.96
C SER A 176 -12.97 11.45 -47.51
N PRO A 177 -12.09 12.02 -48.35
CA PRO A 177 -12.31 13.34 -48.96
C PRO A 177 -13.57 13.36 -49.84
N THR A 178 -14.29 14.49 -49.87
CA THR A 178 -15.50 14.68 -50.70
C THR A 178 -15.21 15.01 -52.17
N ASN A 179 -13.96 15.33 -52.50
CA ASN A 179 -13.60 15.85 -53.83
C ASN A 179 -13.39 14.67 -54.79
N THR A 180 -14.27 14.53 -55.80
CA THR A 180 -14.27 13.77 -57.09
C THR A 180 -13.42 12.51 -57.34
N LYS A 181 -12.40 12.22 -56.55
CA LYS A 181 -11.78 10.90 -56.31
C LYS A 181 -12.18 10.35 -54.94
N ALA A 182 -13.40 10.64 -54.47
CA ALA A 182 -13.93 10.05 -53.26
C ALA A 182 -14.00 8.53 -53.49
N LYS A 183 -13.05 7.79 -52.92
CA LYS A 183 -13.08 6.34 -52.94
C LYS A 183 -14.30 5.92 -52.13
N TYR A 184 -15.20 5.16 -52.75
CA TYR A 184 -16.33 4.54 -52.07
C TYR A 184 -15.80 3.81 -50.82
N MET A 185 -16.40 4.07 -49.67
CA MET A 185 -16.02 3.44 -48.41
C MET A 185 -17.24 2.73 -47.85
N GLU A 186 -17.07 1.43 -47.62
CA GLU A 186 -18.07 0.60 -46.96
C GLU A 186 -17.49 0.09 -45.64
N LEU A 187 -18.22 0.30 -44.56
CA LEU A 187 -17.94 -0.30 -43.27
C LEU A 187 -18.95 -1.42 -43.02
N VAL A 188 -18.44 -2.62 -42.83
CA VAL A 188 -19.19 -3.81 -42.44
C VAL A 188 -18.80 -4.17 -41.01
N VAL A 189 -19.77 -4.37 -40.14
CA VAL A 189 -19.56 -4.82 -38.76
C VAL A 189 -20.23 -6.17 -38.58
N GLU A 190 -19.41 -7.21 -38.43
CA GLU A 190 -19.84 -8.59 -38.20
C GLU A 190 -20.01 -8.85 -36.71
N LEU A 191 -21.28 -8.98 -36.30
CA LEU A 191 -21.67 -9.37 -34.95
C LEU A 191 -22.04 -10.85 -34.96
N GLY A 192 -22.07 -11.50 -33.79
CA GLY A 192 -22.26 -12.95 -33.72
C GLY A 192 -23.51 -13.48 -34.47
N ASN A 193 -24.62 -12.74 -34.42
CA ASN A 193 -25.87 -13.10 -35.09
C ASN A 193 -26.41 -11.99 -36.02
N ASP A 194 -25.64 -10.93 -36.27
CA ASP A 194 -26.10 -9.78 -37.05
C ASP A 194 -24.95 -9.18 -37.87
N THR A 195 -25.27 -8.43 -38.92
CA THR A 195 -24.26 -7.73 -39.71
C THR A 195 -24.78 -6.34 -40.02
N LEU A 196 -24.04 -5.33 -39.56
CA LEU A 196 -24.34 -3.93 -39.85
C LEU A 196 -23.50 -3.49 -41.04
N ARG A 197 -24.09 -2.67 -41.91
CA ARG A 197 -23.40 -2.10 -43.06
C ARG A 197 -23.75 -0.63 -43.18
N ILE A 198 -22.75 0.17 -43.48
CA ILE A 198 -22.90 1.60 -43.75
C ILE A 198 -21.86 2.02 -44.78
N SER A 199 -22.26 2.85 -45.72
CA SER A 199 -21.38 3.40 -46.75
C SER A 199 -21.38 4.91 -46.70
N ASN A 200 -20.30 5.51 -47.22
CA ASN A 200 -20.20 6.96 -47.43
C ASN A 200 -20.83 7.42 -48.77
N ALA A 201 -21.33 6.49 -49.58
CA ALA A 201 -22.08 6.76 -50.81
C ALA A 201 -23.54 6.34 -50.62
N GLU A 202 -24.46 7.17 -51.14
CA GLU A 202 -25.89 6.84 -51.30
C GLU A 202 -26.10 5.64 -52.22
#